data_AF-A0A809DWN6-F1
#
_entry.id   AF-A0A809DWN6-F1
#
_cell.length_a   1.000
_cell.length_b   1.000
_cell.length_c   1.000
_cell.angle_alpha   90.00
_cell.angle_beta   90.00
_cell.angle_gamma   90.00
#
_symmetry.space_group_name_H-M   'P 1'
#
loop_
_entity.id
_entity.type
_entity.pdbx_description
1 polymer ?
#
loop_
_entity_poly.entity_id
_entity_poly.type
_entity_poly.pdbx_seq_one_letter_code
_entity_poly.pdbx_strand_id
1 'polypeptide(L)'
;MQLVLGKNAENVKELVESFRKSGFLPVDQIQVRQLGGGKYLVVEGNRRVAALKYLQSRYESEGIHLGKLDPNVFSRVPVVYYQDADEAHHLVLMGLKHISGNKKWPAINQAELVRDLTEIHGMSAEDICQSISISRKEYNLTLSTLRLIDLYKKSDYGDQFQSEMYSIFREITRNAALKSWLVWNDKDGTSGKPLNLERLFSWLSRDNMEEEDTEEDASRIDGLQLEPVITRATHVRELARLVGDETALSSLDATRSLTQASLSSELLGRNRVANSISIINQELTSVFSMVRHLGDRDRLDLKRLANQISGVLDAGGGVVEPTQVHTAHLLSNNQRHLQRMHVARYRKLIGVTFDQLARINLFAGINNSGKTSILEAVELVANLNRFKTLSDMICRRGKVRYEDAQADWVFGQIPEWEIEATVGDVKLEISAAKETDGPQEQAFYVGTIDTVAQFGDDDVGSQTHFFDRYPYSTEGNTRPLLPAQFTSPYSPHAQDELIAAYEIALRCGLKDSLINFIRSNVVNAD
;
A
#
# COMPACT_ATOMS: atom_id res chain seq x y z
N MET A 1 54.39 15.29 14.33
CA MET A 1 53.05 15.55 14.89
C MET A 1 52.03 15.19 13.82
N GLN A 2 51.18 14.19 14.06
CA GLN A 2 50.22 13.74 13.06
C GLN A 2 48.96 14.60 13.18
N LEU A 3 48.66 15.41 12.16
CA LEU A 3 47.45 16.23 12.11
C LEU A 3 46.29 15.40 11.54
N VAL A 4 45.14 15.46 12.18
CA VAL A 4 43.90 14.82 11.67
C VAL A 4 43.22 15.79 10.70
N LEU A 5 43.63 15.75 9.42
CA LEU A 5 43.15 16.68 8.38
C LEU A 5 42.04 16.11 7.49
N GLY A 6 41.71 14.82 7.63
CA GLY A 6 40.85 14.10 6.69
C GLY A 6 41.57 13.74 5.39
N LYS A 7 40.90 13.01 4.49
CA LYS A 7 41.48 12.59 3.21
C LYS A 7 41.78 13.84 2.37
N ASN A 8 43.01 13.96 1.87
CA ASN A 8 43.46 15.13 1.11
C ASN A 8 43.21 16.49 1.82
N ALA A 9 43.29 16.52 3.16
CA ALA A 9 43.07 17.72 3.97
C ALA A 9 41.67 18.35 3.85
N GLU A 10 40.65 17.57 3.52
CA GLU A 10 39.26 18.02 3.34
C GLU A 10 38.70 18.79 4.55
N ASN A 11 39.06 18.42 5.79
CA ASN A 11 38.55 19.07 7.00
C ASN A 11 39.06 20.50 7.20
N VAL A 12 40.10 20.91 6.47
CA VAL A 12 40.71 22.24 6.56
C VAL A 12 40.72 23.01 5.25
N LYS A 13 40.30 22.41 4.13
CA LYS A 13 40.40 22.98 2.79
C LYS A 13 39.79 24.39 2.68
N GLU A 14 38.57 24.59 3.17
CA GLU A 14 37.90 25.90 3.18
C GLU A 14 38.69 26.97 3.96
N LEU A 15 39.29 26.58 5.10
CA LEU A 15 40.09 27.49 5.93
C LEU A 15 41.41 27.82 5.25
N VAL A 16 42.04 26.84 4.59
CA VAL A 16 43.25 27.04 3.79
C VAL A 16 43.00 28.04 2.67
N GLU A 17 41.91 27.88 1.92
CA GLU A 17 41.50 28.81 0.85
C GLU A 17 41.19 30.21 1.40
N SER A 18 40.45 30.28 2.50
CA SER A 18 40.12 31.55 3.18
C SER A 18 41.37 32.30 3.64
N PHE A 19 42.32 31.61 4.30
CA PHE A 19 43.58 32.21 4.74
C PHE A 19 44.41 32.72 3.56
N ARG A 20 44.50 31.97 2.45
CA ARG A 20 45.23 32.42 1.27
C ARG A 20 44.58 33.64 0.60
N LYS A 21 43.24 33.71 0.59
CA LYS A 21 42.48 34.79 -0.06
C LYS A 21 42.42 36.08 0.77
N SER A 22 42.29 35.95 2.09
CA SER A 22 41.93 37.04 2.99
C SER A 22 42.98 37.33 4.07
N GLY A 23 44.00 36.48 4.21
CA GLY A 23 44.94 36.53 5.34
C GLY A 23 44.33 35.95 6.62
N PHE A 24 45.08 36.03 7.73
CA PHE A 24 44.56 35.62 9.02
C PHE A 24 43.65 36.70 9.61
N LEU A 25 42.35 36.42 9.71
CA LEU A 25 41.37 37.33 10.31
C LEU A 25 41.13 36.95 11.78
N PRO A 26 41.35 37.86 12.76
CA PRO A 26 41.19 37.58 14.19
C PRO A 26 39.72 37.68 14.66
N VAL A 27 38.78 37.15 13.87
CA VAL A 27 37.34 37.17 14.18
C VAL A 27 36.98 35.98 15.07
N ASP A 28 37.20 34.75 14.58
CA ASP A 28 37.08 33.54 15.41
C ASP A 28 38.41 33.27 16.11
N GLN A 29 38.51 33.74 17.36
CA GLN A 29 39.71 33.68 18.17
C GLN A 29 40.04 32.23 18.58
N ILE A 30 41.32 31.86 18.47
CA ILE A 30 41.82 30.57 18.98
C ILE A 30 41.92 30.69 20.50
N GLN A 31 41.31 29.78 21.24
CA GLN A 31 41.33 29.81 22.70
C GLN A 31 42.28 28.75 23.22
N VAL A 32 43.08 29.12 24.22
CA VAL A 32 44.10 28.24 24.80
C VAL A 32 44.07 28.23 26.32
N ARG A 33 44.42 27.08 26.89
CA ARG A 33 44.68 26.85 28.32
C ARG A 33 46.14 26.50 28.54
N GLN A 34 46.73 26.89 29.66
CA GLN A 34 48.11 26.57 29.98
C GLN A 34 48.24 25.09 30.38
N LEU A 35 49.21 24.37 29.80
CA LEU A 35 49.56 22.98 30.14
C LEU A 35 50.79 22.88 31.07
N GLY A 36 51.43 24.01 31.37
CA GLY A 36 52.72 24.09 32.06
C GLY A 36 53.92 24.05 31.09
N GLY A 37 55.10 24.44 31.57
CA GLY A 37 56.34 24.41 30.79
C GLY A 37 56.33 25.28 29.52
N GLY A 38 55.59 26.39 29.53
CA GLY A 38 55.42 27.28 28.37
C GLY A 38 54.58 26.69 27.23
N LYS A 39 53.91 25.55 27.45
CA LYS A 39 53.02 24.91 26.48
C LYS A 39 51.57 25.28 26.74
N TYR A 40 50.80 25.28 25.66
CA TYR A 40 49.39 25.62 25.65
C TYR A 40 48.58 24.50 24.97
N LEU A 41 47.43 24.16 25.55
CA LEU A 41 46.42 23.32 24.94
C LEU A 41 45.47 24.20 24.13
N VAL A 42 45.25 23.87 22.87
CA VAL A 42 44.20 24.50 22.07
C VAL A 42 42.87 23.91 22.50
N VAL A 43 42.03 24.75 23.09
CA VAL A 43 40.72 24.31 23.60
C VAL A 43 39.64 24.58 22.56
N GLU A 44 39.74 25.69 21.82
CA GLU A 44 38.86 26.03 20.70
C GLU A 44 39.67 26.61 19.53
N GLY A 45 39.24 26.31 18.30
CA GLY A 45 39.96 26.72 17.08
C GLY A 45 40.97 25.69 16.55
N ASN A 46 40.81 24.42 16.92
CA ASN A 46 41.64 23.29 16.48
C ASN A 46 41.84 23.24 14.95
N ARG A 47 40.76 23.43 14.18
CA ARG A 47 40.81 23.46 12.71
C ARG A 47 41.65 24.62 12.15
N ARG A 48 41.65 25.79 12.81
CA ARG A 48 42.45 26.95 12.39
C ARG A 48 43.93 26.67 12.61
N VAL A 49 44.29 26.14 13.79
CA VAL A 49 45.68 25.76 14.10
C VAL A 49 46.15 24.65 13.16
N ALA A 50 45.31 23.65 12.89
CA ALA A 50 45.63 22.57 11.95
C ALA A 50 45.83 23.08 10.51
N ALA A 51 44.97 23.99 10.03
CA ALA A 51 45.09 24.62 8.72
C ALA A 51 46.37 25.46 8.61
N LEU A 52 46.73 26.22 9.66
CA LEU A 52 47.98 26.99 9.70
C LEU A 52 49.20 26.08 9.68
N LYS A 53 49.22 25.00 10.49
CA LYS A 53 50.33 24.03 10.48
C LYS A 53 50.44 23.27 9.15
N TYR A 54 49.31 22.97 8.51
CA TYR A 54 49.30 22.38 7.16
C TYR A 54 49.91 23.33 6.13
N LEU A 55 49.50 24.61 6.14
CA LEU A 55 50.06 25.64 5.27
C LEU A 55 51.54 25.88 5.53
N GLN A 56 51.96 25.94 6.80
CA GLN A 56 53.36 26.07 7.20
C GLN A 56 54.19 24.93 6.60
N SER A 57 53.76 23.68 6.82
CA SER A 57 54.48 22.51 6.31
C SER A 57 54.67 22.58 4.80
N ARG A 58 53.62 22.91 4.03
CA ARG A 58 53.73 22.97 2.56
C ARG A 58 54.51 24.19 2.08
N TYR A 59 54.45 25.30 2.79
CA TYR A 59 55.26 26.48 2.49
C TYR A 59 56.75 26.17 2.66
N GLU A 60 57.11 25.53 3.77
CA GLU A 60 58.49 25.17 4.08
C GLU A 60 59.02 24.04 3.19
N SER A 61 58.21 23.02 2.88
CA SER A 61 58.66 21.85 2.11
C SER A 61 58.61 22.03 0.58
N GLU A 62 57.68 22.83 0.08
CA GLU A 62 57.39 22.92 -1.37
C GLU A 62 57.37 24.34 -1.93
N GLY A 63 57.50 25.36 -1.07
CA GLY A 63 57.52 26.75 -1.52
C GLY A 63 56.18 27.23 -2.08
N ILE A 64 55.05 26.70 -1.60
CA ILE A 64 53.73 27.12 -2.11
C ILE A 64 53.47 28.62 -1.89
N HIS A 65 52.77 29.28 -2.80
CA HIS A 65 52.41 30.69 -2.63
C HIS A 65 51.29 30.88 -1.59
N LEU A 66 51.56 31.64 -0.53
CA LEU A 66 50.63 31.85 0.60
C LEU A 66 49.49 32.85 0.30
N GLY A 67 49.53 33.56 -0.82
CA GLY A 67 48.51 34.56 -1.15
C GLY A 67 48.64 35.79 -0.25
N LYS A 68 47.54 36.17 0.43
CA LYS A 68 47.50 37.29 1.39
C LYS A 68 47.87 36.91 2.83
N LEU A 69 48.22 35.64 3.09
CA LEU A 69 48.61 35.20 4.42
C LEU A 69 50.07 35.60 4.71
N ASP A 70 50.28 36.37 5.78
CA ASP A 70 51.61 36.74 6.27
C ASP A 70 52.32 35.50 6.88
N PRO A 71 53.51 35.09 6.39
CA PRO A 71 54.29 33.99 6.95
C PRO A 71 54.57 34.09 8.45
N ASN A 72 54.62 35.31 9.02
CA ASN A 72 54.90 35.52 10.44
C ASN A 72 53.85 34.87 11.36
N VAL A 73 52.65 34.59 10.85
CA VAL A 73 51.60 33.87 11.59
C VAL A 73 52.05 32.47 12.04
N PHE A 74 53.00 31.86 11.33
CA PHE A 74 53.54 30.54 11.67
C PHE A 74 54.47 30.59 12.89
N SER A 75 55.12 31.73 13.12
CA SER A 75 55.96 31.94 14.31
C SER A 75 55.15 32.39 15.52
N ARG A 76 54.07 33.15 15.30
CA ARG A 76 53.21 33.69 16.36
C ARG A 76 51.77 33.78 15.88
N VAL A 77 50.87 33.04 16.52
CA VAL A 77 49.43 33.10 16.24
C VAL A 77 48.71 33.83 17.38
N PRO A 78 47.80 34.77 17.10
CA PRO A 78 47.02 35.42 18.14
C PRO A 78 46.06 34.40 18.77
N VAL A 79 46.09 34.32 20.10
CA VAL A 79 45.26 33.44 20.91
C VAL A 79 44.64 34.22 22.06
N VAL A 80 43.50 33.75 22.55
CA VAL A 80 42.87 34.22 23.78
C VAL A 80 43.21 33.23 24.87
N TYR A 81 43.71 33.76 25.98
CA TYR A 81 43.98 32.97 27.15
C TYR A 81 42.69 32.80 27.96
N TYR A 82 42.29 31.56 28.18
CA TYR A 82 41.10 31.21 28.93
C TYR A 82 41.50 30.93 30.38
N GLN A 83 41.18 31.87 31.29
CA GLN A 83 41.74 31.91 32.65
C GLN A 83 40.92 31.16 33.71
N ASP A 84 39.59 31.09 33.59
CA ASP A 84 38.75 30.85 34.78
C ASP A 84 37.47 30.05 34.49
N ALA A 85 37.56 28.92 33.82
CA ALA A 85 36.44 27.99 33.89
C ALA A 85 36.90 26.55 34.03
N ASP A 86 36.15 25.82 34.85
CA ASP A 86 36.28 24.38 34.94
C ASP A 86 36.06 23.75 33.55
N GLU A 87 36.55 22.51 33.40
CA GLU A 87 36.49 21.79 32.13
C GLU A 87 35.04 21.65 31.62
N ALA A 88 34.07 21.53 32.53
CA ALA A 88 32.65 21.48 32.23
C ALA A 88 32.12 22.76 31.57
N HIS A 89 32.46 23.93 32.10
CA HIS A 89 32.04 25.21 31.55
C HIS A 89 32.65 25.45 30.16
N HIS A 90 33.88 25.00 29.93
CA HIS A 90 34.47 25.01 28.60
C HIS A 90 33.71 24.09 27.62
N LEU A 91 33.38 22.86 28.04
CA LEU A 91 32.59 21.91 27.25
C LEU A 91 31.21 22.48 26.90
N VAL A 92 30.55 23.16 27.84
CA VAL A 92 29.29 23.89 27.60
C VAL A 92 29.47 24.99 26.53
N LEU A 93 30.53 25.79 26.63
CA LEU A 93 30.81 26.85 25.65
C LEU A 93 31.08 26.27 24.24
N MET A 94 31.79 25.15 24.16
CA MET A 94 31.94 24.41 22.90
C MET A 94 30.60 23.88 22.39
N GLY A 95 29.77 23.31 23.27
CA GLY A 95 28.43 22.82 22.95
C GLY A 95 27.56 23.91 22.36
N LEU A 96 27.50 25.09 22.97
CA LEU A 96 26.78 26.25 22.44
C LEU A 96 27.20 26.61 21.01
N LYS A 97 28.51 26.59 20.72
CA LYS A 97 29.03 26.91 19.38
C LYS A 97 28.80 25.82 18.34
N HIS A 98 28.86 24.55 18.74
CA HIS A 98 28.92 23.42 17.81
C HIS A 98 27.69 22.49 17.80
N ILE A 99 26.79 22.65 18.75
CA ILE A 99 25.45 22.06 18.72
C ILE A 99 24.45 23.10 18.19
N SER A 100 24.46 24.30 18.78
CA SER A 100 23.48 25.37 18.48
C SER A 100 23.97 26.38 17.44
N GLY A 101 25.28 26.47 17.19
CA GLY A 101 25.87 27.47 16.29
C GLY A 101 25.98 27.06 14.81
N ASN A 102 26.63 27.92 14.02
CA ASN A 102 26.63 27.88 12.55
C ASN A 102 27.43 26.71 11.95
N LYS A 103 28.48 26.23 12.63
CA LYS A 103 29.29 25.10 12.16
C LYS A 103 29.20 23.93 13.15
N LYS A 104 28.26 23.04 12.87
CA LYS A 104 27.91 21.93 13.76
C LYS A 104 28.96 20.82 13.75
N TRP A 105 29.20 20.21 14.91
CA TRP A 105 29.99 18.97 15.00
C TRP A 105 29.25 17.79 14.35
N PRO A 106 29.96 16.71 13.97
CA PRO A 106 29.33 15.44 13.67
C PRO A 106 28.40 15.01 14.81
N ALA A 107 27.28 14.36 14.48
CA ALA A 107 26.24 14.03 15.46
C ALA A 107 26.76 13.15 16.61
N ILE A 108 27.68 12.21 16.33
CA ILE A 108 28.33 11.40 17.35
C ILE A 108 29.12 12.26 18.34
N ASN A 109 29.89 13.25 17.89
CA ASN A 109 30.67 14.11 18.78
C ASN A 109 29.78 15.01 19.66
N GLN A 110 28.64 15.46 19.12
CA GLN A 110 27.64 16.18 19.92
C GLN A 110 27.06 15.26 21.01
N ALA A 111 26.80 14.00 20.68
CA ALA A 111 26.31 13.01 21.63
C ALA A 111 27.33 12.72 22.72
N GLU A 112 28.59 12.53 22.35
CA GLU A 112 29.70 12.32 23.27
C GLU A 112 29.85 13.48 24.25
N LEU A 113 29.74 14.73 23.78
CA LEU A 113 29.72 15.90 24.66
C LEU A 113 28.60 15.81 25.70
N VAL A 114 27.40 15.43 25.30
CA VAL A 114 26.27 15.25 26.23
C VAL A 114 26.59 14.16 27.26
N ARG A 115 27.20 13.04 26.85
CA ARG A 115 27.63 11.97 27.75
C ARG A 115 28.70 12.45 28.73
N ASP A 116 29.72 13.16 28.28
CA ASP A 116 30.80 13.66 29.12
C ASP A 116 30.28 14.62 30.20
N LEU A 117 29.38 15.55 29.81
CA LEU A 117 28.74 16.47 30.75
C LEU A 117 27.91 15.71 31.82
N THR A 118 27.23 14.63 31.42
CA THR A 118 26.41 13.80 32.32
C THR A 118 27.26 12.90 33.23
N GLU A 119 28.18 12.13 32.66
CA GLU A 119 28.85 11.00 33.34
C GLU A 119 30.18 11.41 33.98
N ILE A 120 30.95 12.29 33.34
CA ILE A 120 32.27 12.72 33.83
C ILE A 120 32.10 13.95 34.74
N HIS A 121 31.31 14.93 34.30
CA HIS A 121 31.13 16.19 35.03
C HIS A 121 29.91 16.19 35.96
N GLY A 122 29.08 15.15 35.93
CA GLY A 122 27.96 14.98 36.86
C GLY A 122 26.90 16.08 36.77
N MET A 123 26.81 16.80 35.64
CA MET A 123 25.84 17.88 35.49
C MET A 123 24.42 17.34 35.43
N SER A 124 23.47 18.10 35.99
CA SER A 124 22.06 17.72 35.91
C SER A 124 21.56 17.82 34.47
N ALA A 125 20.59 16.98 34.14
CA ALA A 125 20.03 16.97 32.79
C ALA A 125 19.28 18.27 32.47
N GLU A 126 18.70 18.94 33.47
CA GLU A 126 18.14 20.30 33.37
C GLU A 126 19.22 21.32 32.98
N ASP A 127 20.35 21.33 33.69
CA ASP A 127 21.45 22.27 33.42
C ASP A 127 22.06 22.05 32.04
N ILE A 128 22.24 20.79 31.63
CA ILE A 128 22.72 20.46 30.29
C ILE A 128 21.73 20.96 29.23
N CYS A 129 20.44 20.63 29.36
CA CYS A 129 19.42 21.05 28.40
C CYS A 129 19.37 22.58 28.24
N GLN A 130 19.44 23.32 29.35
CA GLN A 130 19.44 24.78 29.34
C GLN A 130 20.73 25.36 28.76
N SER A 131 21.88 24.79 29.13
CA SER A 131 23.20 25.33 28.76
C SER A 131 23.56 25.11 27.30
N ILE A 132 23.19 23.98 26.68
CA ILE A 132 23.45 23.70 25.25
C ILE A 132 22.18 23.77 24.37
N SER A 133 21.07 24.26 24.93
CA SER A 133 19.81 24.52 24.21
C SER A 133 19.24 23.29 23.49
N ILE A 134 19.19 22.14 24.17
CA ILE A 134 18.53 20.91 23.67
C ILE A 134 17.32 20.55 24.52
N SER A 135 16.34 19.87 23.92
CA SER A 135 15.17 19.41 24.68
C SER A 135 15.52 18.22 25.58
N ARG A 136 14.77 18.03 26.68
CA ARG A 136 14.92 16.84 27.54
C ARG A 136 14.69 15.52 26.78
N LYS A 137 13.83 15.55 25.77
CA LYS A 137 13.59 14.41 24.88
C LYS A 137 14.84 14.08 24.05
N GLU A 138 15.51 15.09 23.50
CA GLU A 138 16.74 14.89 22.72
C GLU A 138 17.90 14.43 23.61
N TYR A 139 18.03 14.99 24.81
CA TYR A 139 18.99 14.53 25.82
C TYR A 139 18.82 13.04 26.13
N ASN A 140 17.60 12.62 26.46
CA ASN A 140 17.31 11.21 26.78
C ASN A 140 17.56 10.29 25.57
N LEU A 141 17.15 10.69 24.37
CA LEU A 141 17.38 9.92 23.14
C LEU A 141 18.88 9.79 22.84
N THR A 142 19.65 10.85 23.07
CA THR A 142 21.11 10.87 22.86
C THR A 142 21.80 9.85 23.74
N LEU A 143 21.53 9.85 25.05
CA LEU A 143 22.11 8.89 25.98
C LEU A 143 21.66 7.46 25.68
N SER A 144 20.38 7.26 25.37
CA SER A 144 19.84 5.96 24.96
C SER A 144 20.55 5.41 23.70
N THR A 145 20.81 6.28 22.72
CA THR A 145 21.54 5.94 21.49
C THR A 145 22.97 5.51 21.79
N LEU A 146 23.70 6.27 22.62
CA LEU A 146 25.07 5.94 22.98
C LEU A 146 25.16 4.61 23.73
N ARG A 147 24.20 4.33 24.61
CA ARG A 147 24.14 3.04 25.32
C ARG A 147 23.98 1.85 24.37
N LEU A 148 23.12 1.97 23.35
CA LEU A 148 22.99 0.93 22.33
C LEU A 148 24.28 0.78 21.51
N ILE A 149 24.97 1.88 21.20
CA ILE A 149 26.28 1.87 20.55
C ILE A 149 27.33 1.17 21.43
N ASP A 150 27.33 1.43 22.74
CA ASP A 150 28.26 0.81 23.68
C ASP A 150 28.02 -0.71 23.77
N LEU A 151 26.76 -1.17 23.70
CA LEU A 151 26.45 -2.59 23.57
C LEU A 151 26.94 -3.17 22.25
N TYR A 152 26.74 -2.46 21.13
CA TYR A 152 27.23 -2.91 19.83
C TYR A 152 28.76 -3.06 19.81
N LYS A 153 29.47 -2.04 20.34
CA LYS A 153 30.94 -2.05 20.47
C LYS A 153 31.48 -3.17 21.36
N LYS A 154 30.67 -3.70 22.28
CA LYS A 154 31.01 -4.84 23.15
C LYS A 154 30.61 -6.19 22.56
N SER A 155 29.89 -6.21 21.45
CA SER A 155 29.50 -7.46 20.76
C SER A 155 30.61 -7.92 19.81
N ASP A 156 30.44 -9.09 19.22
CA ASP A 156 31.39 -9.66 18.25
C ASP A 156 31.54 -8.82 16.97
N TYR A 157 30.64 -7.87 16.75
CA TYR A 157 30.67 -6.93 15.62
C TYR A 157 31.28 -5.56 15.97
N GLY A 158 31.78 -5.37 17.19
CA GLY A 158 32.10 -4.04 17.71
C GLY A 158 33.21 -3.29 16.97
N ASP A 159 34.13 -4.01 16.33
CA ASP A 159 35.22 -3.47 15.51
C ASP A 159 34.73 -2.83 14.20
N GLN A 160 33.52 -3.17 13.74
CA GLN A 160 32.90 -2.63 12.53
C GLN A 160 32.25 -1.26 12.76
N PHE A 161 32.18 -0.76 14.00
CA PHE A 161 31.54 0.52 14.31
C PHE A 161 32.22 1.71 13.59
N GLN A 162 31.43 2.48 12.86
CA GLN A 162 31.85 3.75 12.24
C GLN A 162 30.99 4.91 12.75
N SER A 163 31.58 6.11 12.78
CA SER A 163 30.91 7.33 13.30
C SER A 163 29.59 7.65 12.58
N GLU A 164 29.51 7.30 11.30
CA GLU A 164 28.35 7.50 10.42
C GLU A 164 27.14 6.64 10.86
N MET A 165 27.39 5.50 11.52
CA MET A 165 26.35 4.59 12.01
C MET A 165 25.53 5.21 13.13
N TYR A 166 26.00 6.28 13.79
CA TYR A 166 25.25 6.99 14.84
C TYR A 166 23.82 7.33 14.40
N SER A 167 23.65 7.77 13.15
CA SER A 167 22.34 8.11 12.59
C SER A 167 21.38 6.92 12.53
N ILE A 168 21.90 5.71 12.28
CA ILE A 168 21.15 4.45 12.24
C ILE A 168 20.74 4.05 13.66
N PHE A 169 21.69 4.02 14.59
CA PHE A 169 21.41 3.73 16.01
C PHE A 169 20.39 4.69 16.62
N ARG A 170 20.50 5.98 16.29
CA ARG A 170 19.53 7.00 16.74
C ARG A 170 18.14 6.77 16.18
N GLU A 171 18.01 6.27 14.95
CA GLU A 171 16.69 5.93 14.39
C GLU A 171 16.11 4.68 15.06
N ILE A 172 16.95 3.70 15.43
CA ILE A 172 16.54 2.50 16.15
C ILE A 172 15.96 2.88 17.53
N THR A 173 16.71 3.64 18.33
CA THR A 173 16.28 4.09 19.67
C THR A 173 15.21 5.19 19.63
N ARG A 174 14.83 5.69 18.46
CA ARG A 174 13.68 6.58 18.29
C ARG A 174 12.39 5.82 17.96
N ASN A 175 12.51 4.64 17.34
CA ASN A 175 11.38 3.89 16.82
C ASN A 175 10.68 3.05 17.91
N ALA A 176 9.40 3.31 18.14
CA ALA A 176 8.62 2.64 19.18
C ALA A 176 8.46 1.12 18.95
N ALA A 177 8.28 0.69 17.69
CA ALA A 177 8.14 -0.73 17.36
C ALA A 177 9.44 -1.49 17.65
N LEU A 178 10.59 -0.93 17.29
CA LEU A 178 11.90 -1.52 17.58
C LEU A 178 12.20 -1.53 19.08
N LYS A 179 11.86 -0.46 19.81
CA LYS A 179 11.97 -0.46 21.28
C LYS A 179 11.13 -1.56 21.92
N SER A 180 9.90 -1.73 21.46
CA SER A 180 9.01 -2.79 21.95
C SER A 180 9.57 -4.18 21.62
N TRP A 181 10.08 -4.36 20.41
CA TRP A 181 10.67 -5.63 19.94
C TRP A 181 11.95 -6.02 20.70
N LEU A 182 12.80 -5.04 21.02
CA LEU A 182 13.99 -5.23 21.84
C LEU A 182 13.68 -5.27 23.35
N VAL A 183 12.48 -4.87 23.76
CA VAL A 183 12.17 -4.56 25.16
C VAL A 183 13.26 -3.63 25.73
N TRP A 184 13.48 -2.52 25.04
CA TRP A 184 14.58 -1.60 25.30
C TRP A 184 14.34 -0.75 26.55
N ASN A 185 15.29 -0.79 27.48
CA ASN A 185 15.30 0.06 28.67
C ASN A 185 16.21 1.26 28.45
N ASP A 186 15.60 2.43 28.23
CA ASP A 186 16.33 3.69 28.02
C ASP A 186 17.21 4.08 29.22
N LYS A 187 16.86 3.71 30.46
CA LYS A 187 17.58 4.10 31.68
C LYS A 187 18.85 3.31 31.90
N ASP A 188 18.77 2.00 31.71
CA ASP A 188 19.88 1.08 32.00
C ASP A 188 20.67 0.74 30.73
N GLY A 189 20.14 1.09 29.55
CA GLY A 189 20.79 0.79 28.28
C GLY A 189 20.83 -0.70 27.99
N THR A 190 19.78 -1.43 28.37
CA THR A 190 19.69 -2.89 28.26
C THR A 190 18.49 -3.32 27.41
N SER A 191 18.61 -4.49 26.80
CA SER A 191 17.51 -5.15 26.08
C SER A 191 17.00 -6.34 26.89
N GLY A 192 15.68 -6.45 27.04
CA GLY A 192 15.03 -7.64 27.62
C GLY A 192 14.95 -8.83 26.66
N LYS A 193 15.48 -8.70 25.44
CA LYS A 193 15.46 -9.72 24.37
C LYS A 193 16.85 -9.84 23.73
N PRO A 194 17.82 -10.53 24.39
CA PRO A 194 19.20 -10.60 23.91
C PRO A 194 19.33 -11.19 22.50
N LEU A 195 18.54 -12.23 22.17
CA LEU A 195 18.52 -12.82 20.82
C LEU A 195 18.10 -11.82 19.72
N ASN A 196 17.14 -10.94 20.01
CA ASN A 196 16.72 -9.91 19.05
C ASN A 196 17.79 -8.82 18.89
N LEU A 197 18.49 -8.50 19.98
CA LEU A 197 19.59 -7.56 19.96
C LEU A 197 20.76 -8.11 19.11
N GLU A 198 21.07 -9.39 19.27
CA GLU A 198 22.07 -10.10 18.46
C GLU A 198 21.69 -10.12 16.98
N ARG A 199 20.45 -10.49 16.64
CA ARG A 199 19.92 -10.38 15.26
C ARG A 199 20.11 -8.97 14.68
N LEU A 200 19.75 -7.95 15.45
CA LEU A 200 19.90 -6.56 15.02
C LEU A 200 21.37 -6.20 14.75
N PHE A 201 22.28 -6.62 15.62
CA PHE A 201 23.72 -6.35 15.45
C PHE A 201 24.28 -7.10 14.26
N SER A 202 23.85 -8.34 14.05
CA SER A 202 24.19 -9.12 12.86
C SER A 202 23.68 -8.42 11.59
N TRP A 203 22.44 -7.91 11.56
CA TRP A 203 21.90 -7.17 10.41
C TRP A 203 22.55 -5.80 10.16
N LEU A 204 23.23 -5.22 11.17
CA LEU A 204 24.00 -3.98 11.06
C LEU A 204 25.43 -4.22 10.55
N SER A 205 25.86 -5.47 10.47
CA SER A 205 27.26 -5.84 10.33
C SER A 205 27.48 -6.87 9.24
N ARG A 206 28.74 -7.04 8.86
CA ARG A 206 29.16 -8.22 8.09
C ARG A 206 29.25 -9.41 9.02
N ASP A 207 28.84 -10.56 8.50
CA ASP A 207 28.85 -11.82 9.24
C ASP A 207 29.47 -12.92 8.38
N ASN A 208 30.16 -13.88 9.00
CA ASN A 208 30.70 -15.03 8.29
C ASN A 208 29.67 -16.16 8.39
N MET A 209 29.35 -16.86 7.29
CA MET A 209 28.64 -18.12 7.44
C MET A 209 29.56 -19.11 8.14
N GLU A 210 29.16 -19.57 9.33
CA GLU A 210 29.79 -20.74 9.95
C GLU A 210 29.52 -21.94 9.04
N GLU A 211 30.58 -22.57 8.53
CA GLU A 211 30.48 -23.87 7.90
C GLU A 211 30.02 -24.86 8.99
N GLU A 212 28.94 -25.61 8.75
CA GLU A 212 28.72 -26.84 9.52
C GLU A 212 29.96 -27.70 9.31
N ASP A 213 30.70 -27.98 10.39
CA ASP A 213 31.89 -28.83 10.44
C ASP A 213 31.63 -30.16 9.72
N THR A 214 31.81 -30.16 8.40
CA THR A 214 31.94 -31.34 7.59
C THR A 214 33.42 -31.45 7.34
N GLU A 215 34.06 -32.31 8.14
CA GLU A 215 35.46 -32.69 8.01
C GLU A 215 35.69 -33.33 6.63
N GLU A 216 35.75 -32.56 5.55
CA GLU A 216 36.36 -32.98 4.30
C GLU A 216 36.48 -31.78 3.34
N ASP A 217 37.73 -31.44 3.05
CA ASP A 217 38.21 -30.59 1.96
C ASP A 217 38.57 -29.12 2.29
N ALA A 218 39.68 -28.97 3.04
CA ALA A 218 40.40 -27.73 3.27
C ALA A 218 41.10 -27.20 2.00
N SER A 219 40.36 -26.87 0.95
CA SER A 219 40.86 -26.18 -0.23
C SER A 219 39.99 -25.00 -0.67
N ARG A 220 40.21 -23.85 0.01
CA ARG A 220 39.96 -22.48 -0.46
C ARG A 220 38.64 -22.27 -1.22
N ILE A 221 37.55 -22.14 -0.48
CA ILE A 221 36.40 -21.34 -0.91
C ILE A 221 36.43 -20.07 -0.05
N ASP A 222 36.53 -18.91 -0.69
CA ASP A 222 36.46 -17.61 -0.04
C ASP A 222 35.10 -17.54 0.67
N GLY A 223 35.11 -17.56 2.01
CA GLY A 223 33.92 -17.70 2.84
C GLY A 223 32.86 -16.69 2.42
N LEU A 224 31.63 -17.16 2.17
CA LEU A 224 30.49 -16.32 1.81
C LEU A 224 30.20 -15.36 2.99
N GLN A 225 30.75 -14.14 2.92
CA GLN A 225 30.46 -13.09 3.88
C GLN A 225 29.05 -12.55 3.62
N LEU A 226 28.22 -12.57 4.66
CA LEU A 226 26.92 -11.93 4.67
C LEU A 226 27.12 -10.42 4.81
N GLU A 227 26.61 -9.65 3.86
CA GLU A 227 26.68 -8.19 3.92
C GLU A 227 25.64 -7.60 4.89
N PRO A 228 25.87 -6.37 5.41
CA PRO A 228 24.93 -5.69 6.29
C PRO A 228 23.61 -5.40 5.58
N VAL A 229 22.51 -5.70 6.26
CA VAL A 229 21.16 -5.41 5.79
C VAL A 229 20.82 -3.93 6.02
N ILE A 230 21.21 -3.39 7.18
CA ILE A 230 20.83 -2.05 7.63
C ILE A 230 22.01 -1.11 7.48
N THR A 231 22.06 -0.39 6.36
CA THR A 231 23.13 0.58 6.06
C THR A 231 22.66 2.03 6.10
N ARG A 232 21.35 2.27 6.25
CA ARG A 232 20.72 3.60 6.21
C ARG A 232 19.52 3.68 7.16
N ALA A 233 19.17 4.89 7.58
CA ALA A 233 18.00 5.13 8.44
C ALA A 233 16.66 4.70 7.81
N THR A 234 16.56 4.65 6.47
CA THR A 234 15.35 4.13 5.79
C THR A 234 15.15 2.64 6.03
N HIS A 235 16.22 1.85 6.03
CA HIS A 235 16.18 0.41 6.29
C HIS A 235 15.69 0.11 7.71
N VAL A 236 16.04 0.96 8.69
CA VAL A 236 15.52 0.86 10.06
C VAL A 236 14.00 0.98 10.11
N ARG A 237 13.41 1.86 9.29
CA ARG A 237 11.95 2.02 9.23
C ARG A 237 11.27 0.85 8.54
N GLU A 238 11.91 0.26 7.55
CA GLU A 238 11.44 -0.96 6.90
C GLU A 238 11.46 -2.12 7.88
N LEU A 239 12.57 -2.34 8.57
CA LEU A 239 12.68 -3.34 9.64
C LEU A 239 11.60 -3.15 10.71
N ALA A 240 11.36 -1.91 11.15
CA ALA A 240 10.34 -1.61 12.16
C ALA A 240 8.92 -2.03 11.76
N ARG A 241 8.63 -2.20 10.47
CA ARG A 241 7.36 -2.73 9.98
C ARG A 241 7.31 -4.27 9.98
N LEU A 242 8.48 -4.92 9.99
CA LEU A 242 8.66 -6.37 9.92
C LEU A 242 8.78 -7.02 11.30
N VAL A 243 9.25 -6.30 12.32
CA VAL A 243 9.55 -6.88 13.65
C VAL A 243 8.38 -7.53 14.39
N GLY A 244 7.15 -7.34 13.93
CA GLY A 244 5.96 -8.02 14.45
C GLY A 244 5.66 -9.38 13.79
N ASP A 245 6.46 -9.80 12.80
CA ASP A 245 6.22 -11.00 11.97
C ASP A 245 7.46 -11.88 11.93
N GLU A 246 7.45 -12.98 12.70
CA GLU A 246 8.61 -13.88 12.81
C GLU A 246 8.95 -14.56 11.47
N THR A 247 7.97 -14.75 10.57
CA THR A 247 8.20 -15.30 9.23
C THR A 247 9.04 -14.34 8.39
N ALA A 248 8.75 -13.04 8.51
CA ALA A 248 9.54 -11.99 7.88
C ALA A 248 10.96 -11.91 8.46
N LEU A 249 11.10 -12.03 9.78
CA LEU A 249 12.43 -12.01 10.42
C LEU A 249 13.26 -13.24 10.06
N SER A 250 12.65 -14.42 9.98
CA SER A 250 13.32 -15.66 9.54
C SER A 250 13.78 -15.56 8.08
N SER A 251 12.95 -14.96 7.21
CA SER A 251 13.35 -14.66 5.83
C SER A 251 14.49 -13.63 5.78
N LEU A 252 14.48 -12.64 6.66
CA LEU A 252 15.55 -11.63 6.74
C LEU A 252 16.88 -12.24 7.19
N ASP A 253 16.84 -13.12 8.19
CA ASP A 253 17.99 -13.89 8.68
C ASP A 253 18.63 -14.70 7.54
N ALA A 254 17.80 -15.42 6.77
CA ALA A 254 18.27 -16.29 5.70
C ALA A 254 18.72 -15.54 4.44
N THR A 255 18.00 -14.49 4.04
CA THR A 255 18.19 -13.85 2.72
C THR A 255 19.00 -12.57 2.76
N ARG A 256 19.20 -11.98 3.96
CA ARG A 256 19.78 -10.65 4.14
C ARG A 256 19.12 -9.56 3.28
N SER A 257 17.83 -9.72 2.96
CA SER A 257 17.09 -8.80 2.10
C SER A 257 15.78 -8.33 2.73
N LEU A 258 15.71 -7.05 3.06
CA LEU A 258 14.47 -6.40 3.54
C LEU A 258 13.33 -6.52 2.52
N THR A 259 13.66 -6.60 1.22
CA THR A 259 12.67 -6.79 0.17
C THR A 259 12.05 -8.18 0.22
N GLN A 260 12.87 -9.23 0.35
CA GLN A 260 12.38 -10.61 0.47
C GLN A 260 11.60 -10.81 1.77
N ALA A 261 12.11 -10.29 2.90
CA ALA A 261 11.39 -10.30 4.17
C ALA A 261 10.04 -9.58 4.12
N SER A 262 9.95 -8.48 3.37
CA SER A 262 8.68 -7.77 3.16
C SER A 262 7.69 -8.56 2.29
N LEU A 263 8.18 -9.38 1.36
CA LEU A 263 7.35 -10.24 0.52
C LEU A 263 6.86 -11.48 1.27
N SER A 264 7.68 -12.03 2.17
CA SER A 264 7.31 -13.17 3.01
C SER A 264 6.38 -12.80 4.16
N SER A 265 6.24 -11.51 4.48
CA SER A 265 5.29 -11.05 5.49
C SER A 265 3.86 -11.09 4.95
N GLU A 266 3.05 -12.03 5.43
CA GLU A 266 1.62 -12.08 5.10
C GLU A 266 0.88 -10.81 5.55
N LEU A 267 1.29 -10.24 6.70
CA LEU A 267 0.69 -9.03 7.26
C LEU A 267 0.95 -7.81 6.37
N LEU A 268 2.18 -7.62 5.89
CA LEU A 268 2.49 -6.54 4.96
C LEU A 268 1.96 -6.80 3.56
N GLY A 269 1.92 -8.07 3.12
CA GLY A 269 1.26 -8.48 1.88
C GLY A 269 -0.21 -8.05 1.87
N ARG A 270 -0.97 -8.41 2.90
CA ARG A 270 -2.39 -8.00 3.05
C ARG A 270 -2.56 -6.49 3.12
N ASN A 271 -1.75 -5.79 3.91
CA ASN A 271 -1.82 -4.32 4.01
C ASN A 271 -1.45 -3.62 2.70
N ARG A 272 -0.47 -4.14 1.96
CA ARG A 272 -0.05 -3.60 0.66
C ARG A 272 -1.12 -3.83 -0.40
N VAL A 273 -1.75 -5.01 -0.41
CA VAL A 273 -2.90 -5.30 -1.27
C VAL A 273 -4.05 -4.36 -0.94
N ALA A 274 -4.42 -4.21 0.34
CA ALA A 274 -5.49 -3.31 0.77
C ALA A 274 -5.23 -1.84 0.39
N ASN A 275 -4.01 -1.34 0.60
CA ASN A 275 -3.62 0.02 0.20
C ASN A 275 -3.64 0.20 -1.33
N SER A 276 -3.15 -0.80 -2.08
CA SER A 276 -3.17 -0.75 -3.55
C SER A 276 -4.61 -0.73 -4.08
N ILE A 277 -5.51 -1.53 -3.49
CA ILE A 277 -6.95 -1.52 -3.79
C ILE A 277 -7.54 -0.14 -3.46
N SER A 278 -7.19 0.46 -2.32
CA SER A 278 -7.65 1.79 -1.94
C SER A 278 -7.23 2.86 -2.95
N ILE A 279 -5.98 2.84 -3.42
CA ILE A 279 -5.48 3.78 -4.43
C ILE A 279 -6.19 3.55 -5.77
N ILE A 280 -6.34 2.30 -6.20
CA ILE A 280 -7.09 1.95 -7.42
C ILE A 280 -8.52 2.49 -7.34
N ASN A 281 -9.20 2.32 -6.21
CA ASN A 281 -10.56 2.86 -6.00
C ASN A 281 -10.58 4.39 -6.06
N GLN A 282 -9.61 5.08 -5.45
CA GLN A 282 -9.52 6.54 -5.48
C GLN A 282 -9.31 7.06 -6.91
N GLU A 283 -8.38 6.46 -7.65
CA GLU A 283 -8.09 6.87 -9.03
C GLU A 283 -9.24 6.51 -9.99
N LEU A 284 -9.88 5.35 -9.83
CA LEU A 284 -11.08 5.00 -10.57
C LEU A 284 -12.22 5.99 -10.29
N THR A 285 -12.40 6.42 -9.05
CA THR A 285 -13.40 7.44 -8.68
C THR A 285 -13.09 8.78 -9.35
N SER A 286 -11.80 9.17 -9.41
CA SER A 286 -11.34 10.36 -10.11
C SER A 286 -11.64 10.29 -11.61
N VAL A 287 -11.28 9.19 -12.27
CA VAL A 287 -11.61 8.92 -13.69
C VAL A 287 -13.12 8.95 -13.90
N PHE A 288 -13.88 8.35 -12.98
CA PHE A 288 -15.34 8.31 -13.02
C PHE A 288 -15.95 9.72 -12.98
N SER A 289 -15.41 10.61 -12.16
CA SER A 289 -15.84 12.01 -12.09
C SER A 289 -15.57 12.82 -13.38
N MET A 290 -14.66 12.32 -14.23
CA MET A 290 -14.21 12.97 -15.46
C MET A 290 -14.64 12.22 -16.73
N VAL A 291 -15.59 11.28 -16.64
CA VAL A 291 -16.00 10.39 -17.75
C VAL A 291 -16.32 11.12 -19.06
N ARG A 292 -16.86 12.34 -18.99
CA ARG A 292 -17.14 13.18 -20.17
C ARG A 292 -15.89 13.59 -20.97
N HIS A 293 -14.70 13.43 -20.41
CA HIS A 293 -13.43 13.75 -21.03
C HIS A 293 -12.71 12.52 -21.61
N LEU A 294 -13.28 11.31 -21.46
CA LEU A 294 -12.67 10.07 -21.95
C LEU A 294 -12.82 9.91 -23.46
N GLY A 295 -11.68 9.81 -24.16
CA GLY A 295 -11.62 9.44 -25.57
C GLY A 295 -11.60 7.91 -25.79
N ASP A 296 -11.64 7.50 -27.05
CA ASP A 296 -11.67 6.08 -27.44
C ASP A 296 -10.42 5.30 -26.96
N ARG A 297 -9.26 5.96 -26.96
CA ARG A 297 -8.01 5.38 -26.45
C ARG A 297 -8.06 5.13 -24.95
N ASP A 298 -8.58 6.10 -24.19
CA ASP A 298 -8.70 5.99 -22.73
C ASP A 298 -9.66 4.85 -22.36
N ARG A 299 -10.76 4.71 -23.12
CA ARG A 299 -11.71 3.60 -22.96
C ARG A 299 -11.09 2.24 -23.25
N LEU A 300 -10.23 2.14 -24.26
CA LEU A 300 -9.49 0.91 -24.57
C LEU A 300 -8.51 0.55 -23.45
N ASP A 301 -7.80 1.53 -22.90
CA ASP A 301 -6.85 1.31 -21.82
C ASP A 301 -7.56 0.96 -20.50
N LEU A 302 -8.71 1.57 -20.21
CA LEU A 302 -9.58 1.16 -19.11
C LEU A 302 -10.09 -0.27 -19.27
N LYS A 303 -10.43 -0.69 -20.50
CA LYS A 303 -10.83 -2.08 -20.79
C LYS A 303 -9.69 -3.06 -20.58
N ARG A 304 -8.46 -2.69 -20.93
CA ARG A 304 -7.26 -3.51 -20.64
C ARG A 304 -7.02 -3.63 -19.13
N LEU A 305 -7.13 -2.53 -18.40
CA LEU A 305 -7.01 -2.52 -16.94
C LEU A 305 -8.07 -3.41 -16.27
N ALA A 306 -9.32 -3.35 -16.75
CA ALA A 306 -10.38 -4.23 -16.27
C ALA A 306 -10.05 -5.72 -16.48
N ASN A 307 -9.52 -6.08 -17.64
CA ASN A 307 -9.09 -7.45 -17.92
C ASN A 307 -7.91 -7.89 -17.03
N GLN A 308 -6.96 -6.99 -16.75
CA GLN A 308 -5.85 -7.27 -15.83
C GLN A 308 -6.34 -7.48 -14.40
N ILE A 309 -7.27 -6.66 -13.92
CA ILE A 309 -7.89 -6.82 -12.60
C ILE A 309 -8.65 -8.14 -12.53
N SER A 310 -9.40 -8.52 -13.56
CA SER A 310 -10.03 -9.84 -13.65
C SER A 310 -9.00 -10.95 -13.54
N GLY A 311 -7.89 -10.87 -14.28
CA GLY A 311 -6.81 -11.86 -14.19
C GLY A 311 -6.16 -11.96 -12.80
N VAL A 312 -6.11 -10.86 -12.03
CA VAL A 312 -5.65 -10.88 -10.63
C VAL A 312 -6.64 -11.57 -9.71
N LEU A 313 -7.95 -11.36 -9.92
CA LEU A 313 -9.01 -12.07 -9.19
C LEU A 313 -8.99 -13.57 -9.51
N ASP A 314 -8.72 -13.91 -10.76
CA ASP A 314 -8.64 -15.28 -11.24
C ASP A 314 -7.37 -15.98 -10.74
N ALA A 315 -6.23 -15.28 -10.59
CA ALA A 315 -4.96 -15.87 -10.12
C ALA A 315 -5.00 -16.43 -8.68
N GLY A 316 -6.02 -16.10 -7.89
CA GLY A 316 -6.27 -16.68 -6.57
C GLY A 316 -6.96 -18.05 -6.58
N GLY A 317 -7.45 -18.51 -7.75
CA GLY A 317 -7.95 -19.84 -8.01
C GLY A 317 -7.17 -20.46 -9.17
N GLY A 318 -6.72 -21.70 -9.03
CA GLY A 318 -5.85 -22.33 -10.03
C GLY A 318 -6.29 -22.12 -11.48
N VAL A 319 -5.29 -21.90 -12.36
CA VAL A 319 -5.34 -21.81 -13.83
C VAL A 319 -6.72 -22.14 -14.41
N VAL A 320 -7.40 -21.10 -14.91
CA VAL A 320 -8.55 -21.28 -15.80
C VAL A 320 -8.20 -20.56 -17.11
N GLU A 321 -8.23 -21.31 -18.20
CA GLU A 321 -8.28 -20.77 -19.57
C GLU A 321 -9.40 -19.72 -19.69
N PRO A 322 -9.41 -18.85 -20.72
CA PRO A 322 -10.49 -17.89 -20.91
C PRO A 322 -11.78 -18.60 -21.32
N THR A 323 -12.42 -19.28 -20.37
CA THR A 323 -13.76 -19.83 -20.50
C THR A 323 -14.74 -18.79 -19.97
N GLN A 324 -15.77 -18.58 -20.78
CA GLN A 324 -16.94 -17.76 -20.50
C GLN A 324 -17.33 -17.85 -19.02
N VAL A 325 -17.56 -16.69 -18.39
CA VAL A 325 -18.08 -16.58 -17.02
C VAL A 325 -19.32 -17.47 -16.88
N HIS A 326 -19.13 -18.70 -16.40
CA HIS A 326 -20.23 -19.62 -16.14
C HIS A 326 -20.96 -19.07 -14.92
N THR A 327 -22.10 -18.42 -15.17
CA THR A 327 -22.98 -18.02 -14.08
C THR A 327 -23.53 -19.31 -13.46
N ALA A 328 -23.20 -19.59 -12.20
CA ALA A 328 -23.71 -20.77 -11.52
C ALA A 328 -25.23 -20.64 -11.33
N HIS A 329 -26.00 -21.53 -11.97
CA HIS A 329 -27.46 -21.58 -11.84
C HIS A 329 -27.86 -22.49 -10.68
N LEU A 330 -28.88 -22.12 -9.91
CA LEU A 330 -29.37 -22.94 -8.79
C LEU A 330 -29.94 -24.28 -9.27
N LEU A 331 -30.54 -24.30 -10.45
CA LEU A 331 -30.99 -25.50 -11.13
C LEU A 331 -30.18 -25.68 -12.43
N SER A 332 -29.31 -26.69 -12.45
CA SER A 332 -28.44 -26.99 -13.61
C SER A 332 -28.96 -28.14 -14.49
N ASN A 333 -30.12 -28.72 -14.18
CA ASN A 333 -30.57 -29.98 -14.76
C ASN A 333 -31.65 -29.78 -15.83
N ASN A 334 -31.38 -30.20 -17.08
CA ASN A 334 -32.23 -30.05 -18.28
C ASN A 334 -33.60 -30.80 -18.24
N GLN A 335 -34.02 -31.32 -17.10
CA GLN A 335 -35.26 -32.08 -16.96
C GLN A 335 -36.39 -31.34 -16.24
N ARG A 336 -36.09 -30.20 -15.59
CA ARG A 336 -37.06 -29.40 -14.84
C ARG A 336 -37.51 -28.21 -15.68
N HIS A 337 -38.80 -27.89 -15.65
CA HIS A 337 -39.39 -26.73 -16.32
C HIS A 337 -40.41 -26.06 -15.39
N LEU A 338 -40.77 -24.82 -15.71
CA LEU A 338 -41.85 -24.10 -15.04
C LEU A 338 -43.19 -24.81 -15.28
N GLN A 339 -43.81 -25.31 -14.22
CA GLN A 339 -45.07 -26.07 -14.26
C GLN A 339 -46.28 -25.23 -13.84
N ARG A 340 -46.06 -24.29 -12.93
CA ARG A 340 -47.10 -23.37 -12.43
C ARG A 340 -46.48 -22.01 -12.15
N MET A 341 -47.24 -20.96 -12.43
CA MET A 341 -46.89 -19.58 -12.07
C MET A 341 -48.16 -18.84 -11.66
N HIS A 342 -48.20 -18.31 -10.45
CA HIS A 342 -49.21 -17.38 -9.98
C HIS A 342 -48.61 -15.98 -9.89
N VAL A 343 -49.13 -15.06 -10.69
CA VAL A 343 -48.73 -13.65 -10.69
C VAL A 343 -49.74 -12.89 -9.83
N ALA A 344 -49.41 -12.71 -8.55
CA ALA A 344 -50.21 -11.88 -7.66
C ALA A 344 -50.21 -10.43 -8.17
N ARG A 345 -49.03 -9.91 -8.52
CA ARG A 345 -48.88 -8.58 -9.11
C ARG A 345 -47.65 -8.51 -10.03
N TYR A 346 -47.84 -8.08 -11.27
CA TYR A 346 -46.78 -7.65 -12.17
C TYR A 346 -47.34 -6.72 -13.25
N ARG A 347 -47.00 -5.42 -13.21
CA ARG A 347 -47.55 -4.40 -14.12
C ARG A 347 -49.10 -4.45 -14.15
N LYS A 348 -49.71 -4.91 -15.24
CA LYS A 348 -51.17 -5.06 -15.42
C LYS A 348 -51.67 -6.50 -15.23
N LEU A 349 -50.77 -7.46 -14.97
CA LEU A 349 -51.13 -8.82 -14.60
C LEU A 349 -51.36 -8.83 -13.08
N ILE A 350 -52.59 -9.01 -12.65
CA ILE A 350 -52.98 -8.98 -11.23
C ILE A 350 -53.84 -10.21 -10.97
N GLY A 351 -53.41 -11.05 -10.01
CA GLY A 351 -54.11 -12.26 -9.61
C GLY A 351 -54.29 -13.30 -10.73
N VAL A 352 -53.32 -13.43 -11.64
CA VAL A 352 -53.41 -14.35 -12.78
C VAL A 352 -52.65 -15.64 -12.49
N THR A 353 -53.31 -16.79 -12.63
CA THR A 353 -52.69 -18.11 -12.47
C THR A 353 -52.53 -18.82 -13.80
N PHE A 354 -51.34 -19.36 -14.03
CA PHE A 354 -51.02 -20.29 -15.11
C PHE A 354 -50.75 -21.66 -14.49
N ASP A 355 -51.74 -22.54 -14.59
CA ASP A 355 -51.60 -23.93 -14.21
C ASP A 355 -51.24 -24.79 -15.43
N GLN A 356 -50.50 -25.87 -15.21
CA GLN A 356 -50.15 -26.86 -16.24
C GLN A 356 -49.28 -26.31 -17.40
N LEU A 357 -48.31 -25.46 -17.08
CA LEU A 357 -47.31 -25.03 -18.06
C LEU A 357 -46.48 -26.23 -18.52
N ALA A 358 -46.43 -26.44 -19.83
CA ALA A 358 -45.66 -27.51 -20.46
C ALA A 358 -44.23 -27.04 -20.75
N ARG A 359 -43.40 -27.91 -21.34
CA ARG A 359 -42.05 -27.52 -21.81
C ARG A 359 -42.09 -26.52 -22.97
N ILE A 360 -43.17 -26.55 -23.77
CA ILE A 360 -43.41 -25.62 -24.87
C ILE A 360 -44.81 -25.04 -24.65
N ASN A 361 -44.91 -23.71 -24.57
CA ASN A 361 -46.18 -23.01 -24.37
C ASN A 361 -46.34 -21.94 -25.46
N LEU A 362 -47.57 -21.75 -25.94
CA LEU A 362 -47.92 -20.69 -26.88
C LEU A 362 -48.92 -19.74 -26.21
N PHE A 363 -48.52 -18.48 -26.04
CA PHE A 363 -49.40 -17.43 -25.52
C PHE A 363 -49.89 -16.53 -26.67
N ALA A 364 -51.15 -16.72 -27.07
CA ALA A 364 -51.81 -15.96 -28.14
C ALA A 364 -52.89 -15.03 -27.57
N GLY A 365 -53.16 -13.92 -28.27
CA GLY A 365 -54.19 -12.96 -27.86
C GLY A 365 -54.09 -11.64 -28.62
N ILE A 366 -55.11 -10.78 -28.48
CA ILE A 366 -55.18 -9.46 -29.12
C ILE A 366 -54.00 -8.55 -28.74
N ASN A 367 -53.73 -7.52 -29.55
CA ASN A 367 -52.67 -6.56 -29.22
C ASN A 367 -52.90 -5.94 -27.83
N ASN A 368 -51.80 -5.74 -27.09
CA ASN A 368 -51.82 -5.20 -25.73
C ASN A 368 -52.52 -6.08 -24.66
N SER A 369 -52.76 -7.36 -24.94
CA SER A 369 -53.38 -8.31 -23.98
C SER A 369 -52.44 -8.85 -22.88
N GLY A 370 -51.27 -8.24 -22.68
CA GLY A 370 -50.31 -8.68 -21.65
C GLY A 370 -49.35 -9.79 -22.05
N LYS A 371 -49.35 -10.28 -23.30
CA LYS A 371 -48.43 -11.35 -23.78
C LYS A 371 -46.97 -11.12 -23.39
N THR A 372 -46.43 -9.93 -23.64
CA THR A 372 -45.05 -9.58 -23.28
C THR A 372 -44.85 -9.59 -21.77
N SER A 373 -45.82 -9.10 -20.99
CA SER A 373 -45.74 -9.12 -19.53
C SER A 373 -45.73 -10.54 -18.95
N ILE A 374 -46.39 -11.50 -19.62
CA ILE A 374 -46.35 -12.92 -19.22
C ILE A 374 -44.93 -13.45 -19.40
N LEU A 375 -44.32 -13.22 -20.57
CA LEU A 375 -42.95 -13.66 -20.85
C LEU A 375 -41.94 -12.97 -19.93
N GLU A 376 -42.16 -11.70 -19.59
CA GLU A 376 -41.34 -10.98 -18.61
C GLU A 376 -41.46 -11.59 -17.20
N ALA A 377 -42.65 -12.01 -16.78
CA ALA A 377 -42.84 -12.71 -15.50
C ALA A 377 -42.08 -14.05 -15.47
N VAL A 378 -42.08 -14.79 -16.57
CA VAL A 378 -41.28 -16.02 -16.72
C VAL A 378 -39.78 -15.72 -16.63
N GLU A 379 -39.32 -14.64 -17.27
CA GLU A 379 -37.91 -14.24 -17.24
C GLU A 379 -37.45 -13.84 -15.82
N LEU A 380 -38.32 -13.16 -15.05
CA LEU A 380 -38.07 -12.84 -13.64
C LEU A 380 -37.95 -14.11 -12.80
N VAL A 381 -38.86 -15.07 -12.95
CA VAL A 381 -38.78 -16.37 -12.26
C VAL A 381 -37.46 -17.09 -12.57
N ALA A 382 -37.01 -17.07 -13.82
CA ALA A 382 -35.78 -17.76 -14.21
C ALA A 382 -34.51 -17.07 -13.67
N ASN A 383 -34.54 -15.78 -13.38
CA ASN A 383 -33.38 -14.99 -12.97
C ASN A 383 -33.41 -14.54 -11.50
N LEU A 384 -34.49 -14.81 -10.77
CA LEU A 384 -34.72 -14.47 -9.37
C LEU A 384 -34.43 -12.99 -9.07
N ASN A 385 -33.32 -12.72 -8.37
CA ASN A 385 -32.91 -11.41 -7.90
C ASN A 385 -31.84 -10.74 -8.78
N ARG A 386 -31.55 -11.27 -9.98
CA ARG A 386 -30.53 -10.68 -10.87
C ARG A 386 -31.04 -9.41 -11.57
N PHE A 387 -30.65 -8.25 -11.05
CA PHE A 387 -31.09 -6.96 -11.59
C PHE A 387 -30.72 -6.72 -13.07
N LYS A 388 -29.57 -7.20 -13.55
CA LYS A 388 -29.15 -7.03 -14.95
C LYS A 388 -30.22 -7.50 -15.95
N THR A 389 -30.91 -8.59 -15.66
CA THR A 389 -31.96 -9.10 -16.54
C THR A 389 -33.15 -8.15 -16.57
N LEU A 390 -33.53 -7.59 -15.43
CA LEU A 390 -34.61 -6.60 -15.34
C LEU A 390 -34.26 -5.32 -16.12
N SER A 391 -33.03 -4.82 -16.01
CA SER A 391 -32.61 -3.62 -16.76
C SER A 391 -32.63 -3.87 -18.27
N ASP A 392 -32.19 -5.03 -18.72
CA ASP A 392 -32.29 -5.44 -20.13
C ASP A 392 -33.75 -5.50 -20.61
N MET A 393 -34.66 -6.06 -19.81
CA MET A 393 -36.10 -6.12 -20.12
C MET A 393 -36.71 -4.71 -20.24
N ILE A 394 -36.37 -3.80 -19.32
CA ILE A 394 -36.83 -2.40 -19.33
C ILE A 394 -36.35 -1.70 -20.60
N CYS A 395 -35.07 -1.81 -20.93
CA CYS A 395 -34.48 -1.21 -22.12
C CYS A 395 -35.12 -1.77 -23.40
N ARG A 396 -35.34 -3.09 -23.47
CA ARG A 396 -36.03 -3.75 -24.59
C ARG A 396 -37.45 -3.24 -24.78
N ARG A 397 -38.23 -3.13 -23.69
CA ARG A 397 -39.61 -2.61 -23.73
C ARG A 397 -39.65 -1.13 -24.16
N GLY A 398 -38.70 -0.33 -23.67
CA GLY A 398 -38.57 1.08 -24.04
C GLY A 398 -37.97 1.33 -25.43
N LYS A 399 -37.41 0.29 -26.07
CA LYS A 399 -36.60 0.39 -27.30
C LYS A 399 -35.42 1.36 -27.17
N VAL A 400 -34.86 1.45 -25.97
CA VAL A 400 -33.71 2.31 -25.62
C VAL A 400 -32.45 1.45 -25.60
N ARG A 401 -31.32 1.96 -26.12
CA ARG A 401 -30.06 1.24 -25.98
C ARG A 401 -29.59 1.28 -24.53
N TYR A 402 -28.94 0.23 -24.04
CA TYR A 402 -28.48 0.18 -22.65
C TYR A 402 -27.55 1.35 -22.33
N GLU A 403 -26.68 1.72 -23.28
CA GLU A 403 -25.75 2.85 -23.20
C GLU A 403 -26.44 4.22 -23.13
N ASP A 404 -27.66 4.32 -23.67
CA ASP A 404 -28.44 5.57 -23.73
C ASP A 404 -29.47 5.67 -22.57
N ALA A 405 -29.60 4.62 -21.74
CA ALA A 405 -30.62 4.55 -20.71
C ALA A 405 -30.19 5.32 -19.45
N GLN A 406 -30.88 6.44 -19.18
CA GLN A 406 -30.67 7.22 -17.96
C GLN A 406 -31.21 6.50 -16.71
N ALA A 407 -30.50 6.59 -15.59
CA ALA A 407 -30.80 5.82 -14.39
C ALA A 407 -32.14 6.18 -13.75
N ASP A 408 -32.52 7.46 -13.77
CA ASP A 408 -33.82 7.96 -13.33
C ASP A 408 -34.97 7.39 -14.16
N TRP A 409 -34.78 7.33 -15.49
CA TRP A 409 -35.74 6.72 -16.40
C TRP A 409 -35.86 5.22 -16.15
N VAL A 410 -34.74 4.48 -16.07
CA VAL A 410 -34.75 3.04 -15.78
C VAL A 410 -35.46 2.77 -14.46
N PHE A 411 -35.08 3.49 -13.40
CA PHE A 411 -35.70 3.37 -12.08
C PHE A 411 -37.21 3.63 -12.14
N GLY A 412 -37.64 4.68 -12.84
CA GLY A 412 -39.05 4.99 -13.06
C GLY A 412 -39.83 3.88 -13.76
N GLN A 413 -39.20 3.11 -14.65
CA GLN A 413 -39.85 2.02 -15.40
C GLN A 413 -39.90 0.67 -14.66
N ILE A 414 -39.16 0.51 -13.56
CA ILE A 414 -39.16 -0.73 -12.78
C ILE A 414 -40.57 -0.97 -12.21
N PRO A 415 -41.21 -2.11 -12.48
CA PRO A 415 -42.44 -2.49 -11.80
C PRO A 415 -42.12 -3.06 -10.41
N GLU A 416 -43.06 -3.00 -9.48
CA GLU A 416 -43.08 -3.90 -8.33
C GLU A 416 -43.69 -5.24 -8.75
N TRP A 417 -43.28 -6.33 -8.09
CA TRP A 417 -43.82 -7.65 -8.41
C TRP A 417 -43.92 -8.57 -7.21
N GLU A 418 -44.80 -9.55 -7.37
CA GLU A 418 -45.03 -10.65 -6.43
C GLU A 418 -45.53 -11.84 -7.26
N ILE A 419 -44.70 -12.88 -7.32
CA ILE A 419 -44.91 -14.04 -8.18
C ILE A 419 -44.53 -15.31 -7.42
N GLU A 420 -45.46 -16.26 -7.37
CA GLU A 420 -45.20 -17.61 -6.92
C GLU A 420 -45.03 -18.53 -8.13
N ALA A 421 -44.08 -19.46 -8.08
CA ALA A 421 -43.87 -20.41 -9.16
C ALA A 421 -43.48 -21.80 -8.66
N THR A 422 -43.68 -22.80 -9.50
CA THR A 422 -43.22 -24.17 -9.28
C THR A 422 -42.42 -24.64 -10.48
N VAL A 423 -41.15 -24.97 -10.25
CA VAL A 423 -40.19 -25.43 -11.27
C VAL A 423 -39.74 -26.84 -10.90
N GLY A 424 -40.31 -27.85 -11.57
CA GLY A 424 -40.15 -29.24 -11.17
C GLY A 424 -40.73 -29.51 -9.78
N ASP A 425 -39.90 -29.94 -8.86
CA ASP A 425 -40.22 -30.20 -7.44
C ASP A 425 -40.04 -28.96 -6.54
N VAL A 426 -39.51 -27.86 -7.06
CA VAL A 426 -39.21 -26.69 -6.24
C VAL A 426 -40.28 -25.61 -6.36
N LYS A 427 -40.76 -25.15 -5.20
CA LYS A 427 -41.61 -23.97 -5.07
C LYS A 427 -40.74 -22.76 -4.77
N LEU A 428 -41.10 -21.63 -5.36
CA LEU A 428 -40.41 -20.37 -5.14
C LEU A 428 -41.39 -19.20 -5.11
N GLU A 429 -41.02 -18.20 -4.34
CA GLU A 429 -41.73 -16.93 -4.24
C GLU A 429 -40.73 -15.82 -4.51
N ILE A 430 -41.05 -14.91 -5.45
CA ILE A 430 -40.23 -13.75 -5.75
C ILE A 430 -41.03 -12.48 -5.61
N SER A 431 -40.43 -11.48 -4.99
CA SER A 431 -41.04 -10.17 -4.83
C SER A 431 -40.02 -9.06 -5.01
N ALA A 432 -40.52 -7.88 -5.38
CA ALA A 432 -39.71 -6.68 -5.35
C ALA A 432 -40.53 -5.43 -5.02
N ALA A 433 -39.89 -4.56 -4.25
CA ALA A 433 -40.45 -3.32 -3.75
C ALA A 433 -39.46 -2.18 -3.95
N LYS A 434 -39.98 -1.00 -4.28
CA LYS A 434 -39.15 0.20 -4.44
C LYS A 434 -39.10 0.98 -3.13
N GLU A 435 -37.93 1.50 -2.84
CA GLU A 435 -37.71 2.43 -1.75
C GLU A 435 -37.13 3.74 -2.28
N THR A 436 -37.82 4.85 -2.06
CA THR A 436 -37.36 6.20 -2.43
C THR A 436 -36.74 6.96 -1.26
N ASP A 437 -36.95 6.48 -0.03
CA ASP A 437 -36.39 7.05 1.19
C ASP A 437 -34.96 6.53 1.39
N GLY A 438 -34.00 7.15 0.71
CA GLY A 438 -32.60 6.75 0.74
C GLY A 438 -31.80 7.28 1.93
N PRO A 439 -30.54 6.83 2.07
CA PRO A 439 -29.60 7.45 2.99
C PRO A 439 -29.44 8.94 2.60
N GLN A 440 -29.88 9.85 3.47
CA GLN A 440 -29.88 11.31 3.25
C GLN A 440 -28.48 11.91 2.93
N GLU A 441 -27.43 11.09 3.02
CA GLU A 441 -26.02 11.46 2.89
C GLU A 441 -25.42 11.20 1.48
N GLN A 442 -26.14 10.54 0.56
CA GLN A 442 -25.60 10.22 -0.77
C GLN A 442 -26.12 11.17 -1.86
N ALA A 443 -25.23 11.98 -2.43
CA ALA A 443 -25.56 12.90 -3.52
C ALA A 443 -26.08 12.15 -4.76
N PHE A 444 -27.08 12.73 -5.43
CA PHE A 444 -27.68 12.20 -6.66
C PHE A 444 -28.41 10.85 -6.51
N TYR A 445 -28.76 10.43 -5.29
CA TYR A 445 -29.57 9.25 -5.05
C TYR A 445 -30.97 9.38 -5.67
N VAL A 446 -31.42 8.34 -6.36
CA VAL A 446 -32.73 8.26 -7.02
C VAL A 446 -33.68 7.33 -6.26
N GLY A 447 -33.18 6.18 -5.81
CA GLY A 447 -33.99 5.17 -5.14
C GLY A 447 -33.31 3.79 -5.13
N THR A 448 -33.92 2.85 -4.41
CA THR A 448 -33.47 1.46 -4.30
C THR A 448 -34.60 0.54 -4.76
N ILE A 449 -34.25 -0.57 -5.39
CA ILE A 449 -35.16 -1.71 -5.60
C ILE A 449 -34.65 -2.87 -4.74
N ASP A 450 -35.51 -3.31 -3.84
CA ASP A 450 -35.32 -4.50 -3.03
C ASP A 450 -35.93 -5.68 -3.75
N THR A 451 -35.16 -6.74 -3.93
CA THR A 451 -35.61 -7.98 -4.55
C THR A 451 -35.37 -9.12 -3.58
N VAL A 452 -36.43 -9.88 -3.31
CA VAL A 452 -36.38 -11.04 -2.42
C VAL A 452 -36.88 -12.25 -3.20
N ALA A 453 -36.15 -13.34 -3.09
CA ALA A 453 -36.53 -14.62 -3.67
C ALA A 453 -36.33 -15.73 -2.65
N GLN A 454 -37.41 -16.44 -2.35
CA GLN A 454 -37.39 -17.64 -1.52
C GLN A 454 -37.43 -18.86 -2.43
N PHE A 455 -36.50 -19.79 -2.24
CA PHE A 455 -36.37 -21.01 -3.02
C PHE A 455 -36.13 -22.19 -2.07
N GLY A 456 -37.15 -23.02 -1.85
CA GLY A 456 -37.06 -24.07 -0.82
C GLY A 456 -36.89 -23.46 0.58
N ASP A 457 -35.81 -23.83 1.27
CA ASP A 457 -35.43 -23.29 2.58
C ASP A 457 -34.43 -22.11 2.48
N ASP A 458 -33.96 -21.77 1.27
CA ASP A 458 -32.99 -20.71 1.03
C ASP A 458 -33.68 -19.38 0.69
N ASP A 459 -33.26 -18.31 1.36
CA ASP A 459 -33.64 -16.93 1.03
C ASP A 459 -32.47 -16.20 0.37
N VAL A 460 -32.72 -15.61 -0.80
CA VAL A 460 -31.76 -14.77 -1.52
C VAL A 460 -32.35 -13.40 -1.79
N GLY A 461 -31.69 -12.38 -1.23
CA GLY A 461 -32.04 -10.97 -1.41
C GLY A 461 -30.98 -10.21 -2.18
N SER A 462 -31.39 -9.20 -2.95
CA SER A 462 -30.48 -8.18 -3.47
C SER A 462 -31.12 -6.80 -3.46
N GLN A 463 -30.31 -5.78 -3.21
CA GLN A 463 -30.69 -4.38 -3.25
C GLN A 463 -29.96 -3.72 -4.42
N THR A 464 -30.67 -3.01 -5.28
CA THR A 464 -30.02 -2.22 -6.34
C THR A 464 -30.28 -0.74 -6.14
N HIS A 465 -29.23 0.01 -5.88
CA HIS A 465 -29.24 1.46 -5.63
C HIS A 465 -29.04 2.22 -6.94
N PHE A 466 -29.86 3.24 -7.18
CA PHE A 466 -29.83 4.08 -8.38
C PHE A 466 -29.40 5.48 -8.06
N PHE A 467 -28.64 6.06 -8.97
CA PHE A 467 -28.15 7.42 -8.88
C PHE A 467 -28.30 8.13 -10.22
N ASP A 468 -28.70 9.40 -10.22
CA ASP A 468 -28.98 10.21 -11.41
C ASP A 468 -27.73 10.36 -12.31
N ARG A 469 -26.54 10.40 -11.68
CA ARG A 469 -25.26 10.66 -12.36
C ARG A 469 -24.24 9.53 -12.28
N TYR A 470 -24.59 8.40 -11.68
CA TYR A 470 -23.70 7.25 -11.51
C TYR A 470 -24.42 5.96 -11.93
N PRO A 471 -23.68 4.94 -12.40
CA PRO A 471 -24.20 3.60 -12.61
C PRO A 471 -24.87 3.09 -11.33
N TYR A 472 -25.93 2.30 -11.50
CA TYR A 472 -26.54 1.62 -10.38
C TYR A 472 -25.55 0.60 -9.78
N SER A 473 -25.64 0.37 -8.47
CA SER A 473 -24.88 -0.65 -7.75
C SER A 473 -25.82 -1.69 -7.16
N THR A 474 -25.49 -2.97 -7.30
CA THR A 474 -26.28 -4.06 -6.72
C THR A 474 -25.50 -4.70 -5.57
N GLU A 475 -26.11 -4.74 -4.40
CA GLU A 475 -25.62 -5.43 -3.20
C GLU A 475 -26.43 -6.70 -2.95
N GLY A 476 -25.82 -7.70 -2.31
CA GLY A 476 -26.43 -8.99 -2.03
C GLY A 476 -26.03 -10.11 -3.00
N ASN A 477 -26.45 -11.33 -2.69
CA ASN A 477 -26.05 -12.53 -3.41
C ASN A 477 -27.03 -12.77 -4.57
N THR A 478 -26.63 -12.41 -5.80
CA THR A 478 -27.45 -12.64 -6.99
C THR A 478 -27.19 -14.03 -7.56
N ARG A 479 -28.25 -14.83 -7.73
CA ARG A 479 -28.15 -16.18 -8.32
C ARG A 479 -29.32 -16.43 -9.26
N PRO A 480 -29.08 -16.67 -10.57
CA PRO A 480 -30.16 -17.07 -11.47
C PRO A 480 -30.62 -18.50 -11.14
N LEU A 481 -31.93 -18.74 -11.31
CA LEU A 481 -32.52 -20.06 -11.11
C LEU A 481 -32.15 -21.03 -12.22
N LEU A 482 -32.38 -20.62 -13.47
CA LEU A 482 -32.20 -21.43 -14.67
C LEU A 482 -31.48 -20.61 -15.76
N PRO A 483 -30.83 -21.25 -16.73
CA PRO A 483 -30.47 -20.58 -17.97
C PRO A 483 -31.75 -20.12 -18.69
N ALA A 484 -31.85 -18.82 -18.96
CA ALA A 484 -32.98 -18.23 -19.67
C ALA A 484 -32.51 -17.20 -20.70
N GLN A 485 -33.32 -17.02 -21.73
CA GLN A 485 -33.08 -16.04 -22.77
C GLN A 485 -34.41 -15.41 -23.20
N PHE A 486 -34.51 -14.10 -23.02
CA PHE A 486 -35.65 -13.31 -23.48
C PHE A 486 -35.31 -12.58 -24.78
N THR A 487 -35.94 -12.98 -25.88
CA THR A 487 -35.70 -12.41 -27.22
C THR A 487 -36.95 -11.77 -27.83
N SER A 488 -36.73 -10.79 -28.69
CA SER A 488 -37.78 -10.16 -29.49
C SER A 488 -37.22 -9.78 -30.86
N PRO A 489 -37.91 -10.09 -31.96
CA PRO A 489 -37.45 -9.76 -33.31
C PRO A 489 -37.45 -8.25 -33.60
N TYR A 490 -38.07 -7.45 -32.72
CA TYR A 490 -38.17 -5.99 -32.85
C TYR A 490 -37.20 -5.24 -31.93
N SER A 491 -36.30 -5.96 -31.26
CA SER A 491 -35.33 -5.39 -30.33
C SER A 491 -34.00 -5.14 -31.05
N PRO A 492 -33.41 -3.92 -30.94
CA PRO A 492 -32.06 -3.67 -31.42
C PRO A 492 -30.99 -4.43 -30.60
N HIS A 493 -31.36 -4.91 -29.41
CA HIS A 493 -30.50 -5.71 -28.53
C HIS A 493 -30.44 -7.17 -28.97
N ALA A 494 -29.22 -7.69 -29.15
CA ALA A 494 -28.88 -9.07 -29.47
C ALA A 494 -29.07 -9.53 -30.94
N GLN A 495 -28.88 -8.62 -31.92
CA GLN A 495 -28.94 -8.96 -33.34
C GLN A 495 -27.88 -10.02 -33.73
N ASP A 496 -26.67 -9.93 -33.19
CA ASP A 496 -25.60 -10.88 -33.46
C ASP A 496 -25.89 -12.27 -32.87
N GLU A 497 -26.49 -12.34 -31.68
CA GLU A 497 -26.91 -13.62 -31.08
C GLU A 497 -28.03 -14.29 -31.89
N LEU A 498 -28.99 -13.50 -32.38
CA LEU A 498 -30.06 -14.01 -33.26
C LEU A 498 -29.49 -14.51 -34.59
N ILE A 499 -28.50 -13.82 -35.17
CA ILE A 499 -27.80 -14.28 -36.38
C ILE A 499 -27.08 -15.59 -36.09
N ALA A 500 -26.31 -15.67 -35.01
CA ALA A 500 -25.59 -16.89 -34.63
C ALA A 500 -26.55 -18.07 -34.37
N ALA A 501 -27.65 -17.85 -33.64
CA ALA A 501 -28.66 -18.87 -33.41
C ALA A 501 -29.34 -19.32 -34.71
N TYR A 502 -29.59 -18.38 -35.63
CA TYR A 502 -30.14 -18.67 -36.94
C TYR A 502 -29.17 -19.49 -37.81
N GLU A 503 -27.87 -19.18 -37.79
CA GLU A 503 -26.85 -19.97 -38.47
C GLU A 503 -26.79 -21.41 -37.95
N ILE A 504 -26.85 -21.59 -36.62
CA ILE A 504 -26.91 -22.93 -36.00
C ILE A 504 -28.19 -23.66 -36.43
N ALA A 505 -29.33 -22.98 -36.41
CA ALA A 505 -30.61 -23.56 -36.82
C ALA A 505 -30.60 -24.02 -38.29
N LEU A 506 -29.92 -23.28 -39.17
CA LEU A 506 -29.72 -23.67 -40.57
C LEU A 506 -28.78 -24.87 -40.71
N ARG A 507 -27.63 -24.85 -40.03
CA ARG A 507 -26.66 -25.96 -40.05
C ARG A 507 -27.26 -27.26 -39.55
N CYS A 508 -28.10 -27.19 -38.52
CA CYS A 508 -28.73 -28.36 -37.91
C CYS A 508 -30.05 -28.77 -38.59
N GLY A 509 -30.51 -28.06 -39.64
CA GLY A 509 -31.79 -28.34 -40.29
C GLY A 509 -33.03 -28.15 -39.40
N LEU A 510 -32.89 -27.47 -38.26
CA LEU A 510 -33.94 -27.34 -37.24
C LEU A 510 -35.16 -26.59 -37.74
N LYS A 511 -34.98 -25.69 -38.72
CA LYS A 511 -36.06 -24.90 -39.30
C LYS A 511 -37.15 -25.78 -39.93
N ASP A 512 -36.75 -26.79 -40.71
CA ASP A 512 -37.70 -27.68 -41.39
C ASP A 512 -38.39 -28.60 -40.38
N SER A 513 -37.65 -29.09 -39.38
CA SER A 513 -38.21 -29.88 -38.27
C SER A 513 -39.26 -29.09 -37.47
N LEU A 514 -38.99 -27.82 -37.13
CA LEU A 514 -39.93 -26.94 -36.43
C LEU A 514 -41.18 -26.65 -37.25
N ILE A 515 -41.02 -26.32 -38.54
CA ILE A 515 -42.16 -26.06 -39.43
C ILE A 515 -43.04 -27.31 -39.57
N ASN A 516 -42.43 -28.48 -39.75
CA ASN A 516 -43.16 -29.75 -39.82
C ASN A 516 -43.87 -30.06 -38.51
N PHE A 517 -43.22 -29.87 -37.36
CA PHE A 517 -43.84 -30.04 -36.06
C PHE A 517 -45.08 -29.14 -35.89
N ILE A 518 -44.96 -27.85 -36.21
CA ILE A 518 -46.08 -26.89 -36.11
C ILE A 518 -47.21 -27.28 -37.07
N ARG A 519 -46.90 -27.68 -38.31
CA ARG A 519 -47.92 -28.13 -39.27
C ARG A 519 -48.66 -29.37 -38.77
N SER A 520 -47.93 -30.37 -38.29
CA SER A 520 -48.49 -31.64 -37.84
C SER A 520 -49.27 -31.56 -36.53
N ASN A 521 -48.92 -30.63 -35.63
CA ASN A 521 -49.45 -30.63 -34.26
C ASN A 521 -50.22 -29.36 -33.87
N VAL A 522 -50.13 -28.27 -34.65
CA VAL A 522 -50.76 -26.98 -34.31
C VAL A 522 -51.71 -26.52 -35.43
N VAL A 523 -51.33 -26.66 -36.70
CA VAL A 523 -52.16 -26.22 -37.83
C VAL A 523 -53.17 -27.28 -38.26
N ASN A 524 -52.82 -28.56 -38.18
CA ASN A 524 -53.72 -29.68 -38.49
C ASN A 524 -54.38 -30.29 -37.25
N ALA A 525 -54.33 -29.59 -36.11
CA ALA A 525 -55.04 -29.99 -34.90
C ALA A 525 -56.47 -29.44 -34.96
N ASP A 526 -57.27 -30.01 -35.86
CA ASP A 526 -58.74 -29.98 -35.84
C ASP A 526 -59.26 -31.39 -35.53
#